data_AF-A0A6J2TGR0-F1
#
_entry.id   AF-A0A6J2TGR0-F1
#
_cell.length_a   1.000
_cell.length_b   1.000
_cell.length_c   1.000
_cell.angle_alpha   90.00
_cell.angle_beta   90.00
_cell.angle_gamma   90.00
#
_symmetry.space_group_name_H-M   'P 1'
#
loop_
_entity.id
_entity.type
_entity.pdbx_description
1 polymer ?
#
loop_
_entity_poly.entity_id
_entity_poly.type
_entity_poly.pdbx_seq_one_letter_code
_entity_poly.pdbx_strand_id
1 'polypeptide(L)'
;MNREVSYGKLKILFFNIFAILYKAAALNIYRLHADLREAKVVVNASTKQDVWIREVFILLISGLLLTRFLLCFLGLATNIIAIYPLLTNTQAELLMPTIIVQCIDNVVLNIYETVLGYCSMVYLQPNSMAVFAVFLAKMMVKIICCISVLNTYADQHHHLSTCNDEDTRSLEMLGSDEIELTYQNLS
;
A
#
# COMPACT_ATOMS: atom_id res chain seq x y z
N MET A 1 -29.63 17.33 10.66
CA MET A 1 -28.92 17.62 9.39
C MET A 1 -28.22 16.34 8.96
N ASN A 2 -28.90 15.52 8.15
CA ASN A 2 -28.37 14.22 7.70
C ASN A 2 -27.22 14.49 6.73
N ARG A 3 -25.98 14.38 7.20
CA ARG A 3 -24.81 14.34 6.32
C ARG A 3 -24.84 12.99 5.62
N GLU A 4 -25.47 12.93 4.45
CA GLU A 4 -25.29 11.81 3.54
C GLU A 4 -23.80 11.70 3.26
N VAL A 5 -23.17 10.67 3.82
CA VAL A 5 -21.79 10.32 3.51
C VAL A 5 -21.76 10.10 2.00
N SER A 6 -21.12 11.01 1.26
CA SER A 6 -21.00 10.90 -0.19
C SER A 6 -20.51 9.49 -0.56
N TYR A 7 -21.16 8.86 -1.54
CA TYR A 7 -20.91 7.48 -1.94
C TYR A 7 -19.42 7.17 -2.18
N GLY A 8 -18.68 8.16 -2.70
CA GLY A 8 -17.22 8.08 -2.85
C GLY A 8 -16.51 7.84 -1.52
N LYS A 9 -16.81 8.66 -0.50
CA LYS A 9 -16.22 8.60 0.85
C LYS A 9 -16.48 7.24 1.53
N LEU A 10 -17.69 6.71 1.40
CA LEU A 10 -18.05 5.39 1.95
C LEU A 10 -17.25 4.26 1.28
N LYS A 11 -17.04 4.34 -0.04
CA LYS A 11 -16.26 3.37 -0.82
C LYS A 11 -14.81 3.29 -0.32
N ILE A 12 -14.15 4.43 -0.12
CA ILE A 12 -12.73 4.44 0.33
C ILE A 12 -12.62 4.02 1.80
N LEU A 13 -13.56 4.44 2.64
CA LEU A 13 -13.61 3.98 4.02
C LEU A 13 -13.72 2.45 4.10
N PHE A 14 -14.59 1.86 3.28
CA PHE A 14 -14.74 0.42 3.18
C PHE A 14 -13.45 -0.26 2.72
N PHE A 15 -12.79 0.25 1.68
CA PHE A 15 -11.49 -0.28 1.24
C PHE A 15 -10.41 -0.15 2.31
N ASN A 16 -10.38 0.94 3.06
CA ASN A 16 -9.42 1.14 4.13
C ASN A 16 -9.66 0.13 5.27
N ILE A 17 -10.90 0.01 5.75
CA ILE A 17 -11.27 -0.95 6.80
C ILE A 17 -10.95 -2.39 6.35
N PHE A 18 -11.29 -2.74 5.10
CA PHE A 18 -10.96 -4.05 4.54
C PHE A 18 -9.45 -4.27 4.51
N ALA A 19 -8.66 -3.26 4.10
CA ALA A 19 -7.20 -3.33 4.10
C ALA A 19 -6.62 -3.49 5.52
N ILE A 20 -7.20 -2.82 6.53
CA ILE A 20 -6.81 -3.01 7.93
C ILE A 20 -7.08 -4.45 8.37
N LEU A 21 -8.29 -4.96 8.10
CA LEU A 21 -8.67 -6.31 8.50
C LEU A 21 -7.81 -7.37 7.82
N TYR A 22 -7.53 -7.19 6.52
CA TYR A 22 -6.65 -8.05 5.74
C TYR A 22 -5.22 -8.04 6.29
N LYS A 23 -4.64 -6.86 6.53
CA LYS A 23 -3.28 -6.72 7.08
C LYS A 23 -3.19 -7.30 8.49
N ALA A 24 -4.20 -7.07 9.33
CA ALA A 24 -4.27 -7.63 10.68
C ALA A 24 -4.30 -9.17 10.65
N ALA A 25 -5.10 -9.76 9.75
CA ALA A 25 -5.16 -11.21 9.58
C ALA A 25 -3.87 -11.79 8.98
N ALA A 26 -3.17 -11.03 8.14
CA ALA A 26 -1.89 -11.41 7.57
C ALA A 26 -0.73 -11.32 8.59
N LEU A 27 -0.87 -10.51 9.64
CA LEU A 27 0.10 -10.32 10.71
C LEU A 27 0.09 -11.50 11.69
N ASN A 28 0.63 -12.63 11.25
CA ASN A 28 0.79 -13.80 12.09
C ASN A 28 2.24 -14.32 12.02
N ILE A 29 2.95 -14.26 13.15
CA ILE A 29 4.35 -14.68 13.23
C ILE A 29 4.52 -16.18 13.00
N TYR A 30 3.53 -17.00 13.39
CA TYR A 30 3.53 -18.44 13.12
C TYR A 30 3.42 -18.73 11.63
N ARG A 31 2.63 -17.92 10.91
CA ARG A 31 2.51 -18.00 9.47
C ARG A 31 3.81 -17.59 8.79
N LEU A 32 4.44 -16.48 9.22
CA LEU A 32 5.75 -16.07 8.72
C LEU A 32 6.80 -17.18 8.92
N HIS A 33 6.85 -17.78 10.10
CA HIS A 33 7.78 -18.87 10.37
C HIS A 33 7.52 -20.11 9.49
N ALA A 34 6.24 -20.44 9.26
CA ALA A 34 5.86 -21.52 8.35
C ALA A 34 6.31 -21.21 6.91
N ASP A 35 6.06 -20.00 6.41
CA ASP A 35 6.43 -19.57 5.06
C ASP A 35 7.96 -19.57 4.87
N LEU A 36 8.72 -19.11 5.87
CA LEU A 36 10.19 -19.15 5.88
C LEU A 36 10.73 -20.59 5.84
N ARG A 37 10.11 -21.49 6.62
CA ARG A 37 10.47 -22.91 6.65
C ARG A 37 10.18 -23.56 5.30
N GLU A 38 9.02 -23.29 4.72
CA GLU A 38 8.61 -23.82 3.42
C GLU A 38 9.55 -23.34 2.31
N ALA A 39 9.84 -22.04 2.24
CA ALA A 39 10.79 -21.47 1.28
C ALA A 39 12.15 -22.16 1.34
N LYS A 40 12.68 -22.39 2.55
CA LYS A 40 13.95 -23.11 2.75
C LYS A 40 13.87 -24.54 2.25
N VAL A 41 12.77 -25.26 2.49
CA VAL A 41 12.58 -26.64 2.03
C VAL A 41 12.52 -26.70 0.50
N VAL A 42 11.76 -25.80 -0.14
CA VAL A 42 11.60 -25.75 -1.61
C VAL A 42 12.94 -25.45 -2.30
N VAL A 43 13.70 -24.48 -1.79
CA VAL A 43 15.03 -24.18 -2.34
C VAL A 43 16.00 -25.34 -2.10
N ASN A 44 15.92 -26.00 -0.95
CA ASN A 44 16.78 -27.16 -0.65
C ASN A 44 16.46 -28.42 -1.47
N ALA A 45 15.21 -28.56 -1.92
CA ALA A 45 14.80 -29.65 -2.80
C ALA A 45 15.42 -29.56 -4.21
N SER A 46 15.97 -28.39 -4.58
CA SER A 46 16.63 -28.18 -5.88
C SER A 46 18.06 -28.74 -5.85
N THR A 47 18.19 -30.06 -6.02
CA THR A 47 19.46 -30.82 -5.91
C THR A 47 20.48 -30.57 -7.01
N LYS A 48 20.09 -29.89 -8.11
CA LYS A 48 20.96 -29.67 -9.28
C LYS A 48 21.85 -28.43 -9.21
N GLN A 49 21.64 -27.54 -8.24
CA GLN A 49 22.35 -26.27 -8.13
C GLN A 49 23.42 -26.26 -7.03
N ASP A 50 24.45 -25.46 -7.24
CA ASP A 50 25.50 -25.21 -6.26
C ASP A 50 24.93 -24.69 -4.94
N VAL A 51 25.54 -25.15 -3.85
CA VAL A 51 25.12 -24.82 -2.47
C VAL A 51 25.11 -23.31 -2.25
N TRP A 52 26.09 -22.59 -2.81
CA TRP A 52 26.20 -21.13 -2.67
C TRP A 52 25.01 -20.40 -3.31
N ILE A 53 24.57 -20.81 -4.50
CA ILE A 53 23.43 -20.21 -5.19
C ILE A 53 22.15 -20.45 -4.37
N ARG A 54 21.97 -21.66 -3.83
CA ARG A 54 20.82 -22.00 -2.98
C ARG A 54 20.77 -21.14 -1.71
N GLU A 55 21.89 -20.93 -1.03
CA GLU A 55 21.95 -20.09 0.17
C GLU A 55 21.58 -18.63 -0.13
N VAL A 56 22.06 -18.08 -1.25
CA VAL A 56 21.68 -16.73 -1.71
C VAL A 56 20.17 -16.64 -1.96
N PHE A 57 19.57 -17.62 -2.63
CA PHE A 57 18.11 -17.63 -2.84
C PHE A 57 17.33 -17.75 -1.52
N ILE A 58 17.78 -18.59 -0.58
CA ILE A 58 17.16 -18.69 0.75
C ILE A 58 17.19 -17.33 1.46
N LEU A 59 18.34 -16.65 1.43
CA LEU A 59 18.49 -15.33 2.04
C LEU A 59 17.56 -14.31 1.38
N LEU A 60 17.52 -14.26 0.04
CA LEU A 60 16.70 -13.29 -0.69
C LEU A 60 15.19 -13.53 -0.52
N ILE A 61 14.72 -14.79 -0.56
CA ILE A 61 13.31 -15.12 -0.32
C ILE A 61 12.94 -14.84 1.13
N SER A 62 13.79 -15.23 2.08
CA SER A 62 13.54 -15.00 3.51
C SER A 62 13.52 -13.51 3.84
N GLY A 63 14.46 -12.74 3.29
CA GLY A 63 14.52 -11.30 3.42
C GLY A 63 13.27 -10.64 2.85
N LEU A 64 12.82 -11.07 1.67
CA LEU A 64 11.57 -10.58 1.05
C LEU A 64 10.36 -10.82 1.95
N LEU A 65 10.21 -12.03 2.49
CA LEU A 65 9.10 -12.37 3.39
C LEU A 65 9.14 -11.54 4.68
N LEU A 66 10.33 -11.31 5.25
CA LEU A 66 10.50 -10.48 6.43
C LEU A 66 10.16 -9.01 6.14
N THR A 67 10.66 -8.44 5.04
CA THR A 67 10.36 -7.07 4.63
C THR A 67 8.86 -6.87 4.37
N ARG A 68 8.19 -7.85 3.74
CA ARG A 68 6.74 -7.86 3.57
C ARG A 68 6.00 -7.84 4.91
N PHE A 69 6.45 -8.66 5.86
CA PHE A 69 5.86 -8.69 7.18
C PHE A 69 5.98 -7.33 7.90
N LEU A 70 7.17 -6.71 7.86
CA LEU A 70 7.40 -5.39 8.45
C LEU A 70 6.56 -4.28 7.78
N LEU A 71 6.45 -4.30 6.46
CA LEU A 71 5.62 -3.32 5.74
C LEU A 71 4.13 -3.57 5.90
N CYS A 72 3.71 -4.80 6.17
CA CYS A 72 2.34 -5.09 6.57
C CYS A 72 2.01 -4.37 7.89
N PHE A 73 2.92 -4.38 8.85
CA PHE A 73 2.78 -3.65 10.12
C PHE A 73 2.74 -2.13 9.91
N LEU A 74 3.71 -1.59 9.16
CA LEU A 74 3.75 -0.16 8.84
C LEU A 74 2.51 0.29 8.03
N GLY A 75 2.05 -0.58 7.14
CA GLY A 75 0.87 -0.40 6.31
C GLY A 75 -0.43 -0.47 7.11
N LEU A 76 -0.46 -1.20 8.22
CA LEU A 76 -1.60 -1.23 9.14
C LEU A 76 -1.64 0.05 9.98
N ALA A 77 -0.49 0.48 10.52
CA ALA A 77 -0.39 1.72 11.29
C ALA A 77 -0.81 2.94 10.47
N THR A 78 -0.31 3.06 9.23
CA THR A 78 -0.66 4.15 8.32
C THR A 78 -2.14 4.11 7.90
N ASN A 79 -2.69 2.93 7.61
CA ASN A 79 -4.12 2.79 7.31
C ASN A 79 -5.01 3.24 8.49
N ILE A 80 -4.64 2.92 9.74
CA ILE A 80 -5.35 3.39 10.95
C ILE A 80 -5.28 4.91 11.06
N ILE A 81 -4.10 5.52 10.86
CA ILE A 81 -3.94 6.99 10.89
C ILE A 81 -4.82 7.64 9.82
N ALA A 82 -4.90 7.04 8.63
CA ALA A 82 -5.71 7.56 7.53
C ALA A 82 -7.23 7.54 7.80
N ILE A 83 -7.74 6.81 8.81
CA ILE A 83 -9.16 6.87 9.19
C ILE A 83 -9.57 8.29 9.57
N TYR A 84 -8.70 9.02 10.26
CA TYR A 84 -8.99 10.37 10.73
C TYR A 84 -9.29 11.34 9.57
N PRO A 85 -8.36 11.59 8.61
CA PRO A 85 -8.65 12.49 7.49
C PRO A 85 -9.77 11.96 6.60
N LEU A 86 -9.96 10.63 6.49
CA LEU A 86 -11.08 10.02 5.78
C LEU A 86 -12.44 10.27 6.42
N LEU A 87 -12.53 10.50 7.74
CA LEU A 87 -13.79 10.83 8.42
C LEU A 87 -14.03 12.33 8.47
N THR A 88 -12.99 13.10 8.81
CA THR A 88 -13.12 14.53 9.11
C THR A 88 -13.02 15.41 7.88
N ASN A 89 -12.53 14.88 6.74
CA ASN A 89 -12.16 15.65 5.54
C ASN A 89 -11.14 16.77 5.84
N THR A 90 -10.39 16.65 6.93
CA THR A 90 -9.35 17.62 7.32
C THR A 90 -7.98 16.96 7.29
N GLN A 91 -6.93 17.76 7.14
CA GLN A 91 -5.52 17.31 7.21
C GLN A 91 -5.17 16.22 6.17
N ALA A 92 -5.26 16.58 4.88
CA ALA A 92 -4.93 15.69 3.76
C ALA A 92 -3.49 15.12 3.84
N GLU A 93 -2.56 15.84 4.46
CA GLU A 93 -1.16 15.41 4.65
C GLU A 93 -1.03 14.06 5.39
N LEU A 94 -1.97 13.72 6.27
CA LEU A 94 -1.98 12.45 7.01
C LEU A 94 -2.26 11.22 6.11
N LEU A 95 -2.74 11.42 4.87
CA LEU A 95 -2.89 10.34 3.89
C LEU A 95 -1.57 10.02 3.17
N MET A 96 -0.61 10.96 3.12
CA MET A 96 0.63 10.81 2.37
C MET A 96 1.48 9.60 2.84
N PRO A 97 1.67 9.35 4.15
CA PRO A 97 2.38 8.16 4.63
C PRO A 97 1.71 6.85 4.17
N THR A 98 0.38 6.83 4.13
CA THR A 98 -0.40 5.67 3.68
C THR A 98 -0.20 5.39 2.20
N ILE A 99 -0.21 6.44 1.36
CA ILE A 99 0.05 6.32 -0.08
C ILE A 99 1.47 5.81 -0.32
N ILE A 100 2.47 6.34 0.40
CA ILE A 100 3.88 5.94 0.26
C ILE A 100 4.05 4.47 0.65
N VAL A 101 3.55 4.06 1.82
CA VAL A 101 3.70 2.66 2.28
C VAL A 101 2.95 1.71 1.37
N GLN A 102 1.76 2.08 0.90
CA GLN A 102 1.04 1.29 -0.10
C GLN A 102 1.79 1.20 -1.43
N CYS A 103 2.42 2.28 -1.90
CA CYS A 103 3.24 2.25 -3.12
C CYS A 103 4.43 1.29 -2.97
N ILE A 104 5.17 1.37 -1.86
CA ILE A 104 6.32 0.50 -1.61
C ILE A 104 5.88 -0.97 -1.53
N ASP A 105 4.87 -1.28 -0.71
CA ASP A 105 4.39 -2.65 -0.51
C ASP A 105 3.75 -3.22 -1.78
N ASN A 106 2.89 -2.46 -2.45
CA ASN A 106 2.07 -2.97 -3.54
C ASN A 106 2.72 -2.86 -4.92
N VAL A 107 3.73 -1.99 -5.11
CA VAL A 107 4.39 -1.82 -6.41
C VAL A 107 5.82 -2.33 -6.33
N VAL A 108 6.66 -1.72 -5.49
CA VAL A 108 8.10 -2.02 -5.44
C VAL A 108 8.35 -3.47 -5.06
N LEU A 109 7.72 -3.95 -3.98
CA LEU A 109 7.90 -5.33 -3.54
C LEU A 109 7.25 -6.36 -4.46
N ASN A 110 6.17 -6.01 -5.16
CA ASN A 110 5.59 -6.90 -6.17
C ASN A 110 6.50 -7.04 -7.39
N ILE A 111 7.17 -5.97 -7.83
CA ILE A 111 8.19 -6.03 -8.88
C ILE A 111 9.35 -6.91 -8.42
N TYR A 112 9.85 -6.69 -7.21
CA TYR A 112 10.94 -7.49 -6.65
C TYR A 112 10.56 -8.97 -6.54
N GLU A 113 9.36 -9.29 -6.05
CA GLU A 113 8.82 -10.66 -5.98
C GLU A 113 8.70 -11.29 -7.38
N THR A 114 8.35 -10.49 -8.40
CA THR A 114 8.29 -10.95 -9.80
C THR A 114 9.67 -11.31 -10.33
N VAL A 115 10.66 -10.43 -10.14
CA VAL A 115 12.05 -10.65 -10.58
C VAL A 115 12.65 -11.85 -9.85
N LEU A 116 12.46 -11.93 -8.53
CA LEU A 116 12.96 -13.04 -7.73
C LEU A 116 12.29 -14.36 -8.12
N GLY A 117 10.98 -14.36 -8.36
CA GLY A 117 10.24 -15.53 -8.82
C GLY A 117 10.68 -15.98 -10.22
N TYR A 118 10.92 -15.04 -11.14
CA TYR A 118 11.52 -15.35 -12.45
C TYR A 118 12.89 -16.01 -12.31
N CYS A 119 13.79 -15.40 -11.52
CA CYS A 119 15.11 -15.98 -11.26
C CYS A 119 14.99 -17.37 -10.62
N SER A 120 14.06 -17.56 -9.67
CA SER A 120 13.85 -18.86 -9.04
C SER A 120 13.40 -19.92 -10.04
N MET A 121 12.49 -19.59 -10.96
CA MET A 121 12.07 -20.55 -11.99
C MET A 121 13.17 -20.87 -13.01
N VAL A 122 13.95 -19.88 -13.43
CA VAL A 122 15.05 -20.09 -14.40
C VAL A 122 16.16 -20.95 -13.79
N TYR A 123 16.53 -20.68 -12.54
CA TYR A 123 17.69 -21.28 -11.90
C TYR A 123 17.36 -22.55 -11.09
N LEU A 124 16.28 -22.56 -10.31
CA LEU A 124 15.95 -23.69 -9.42
C LEU A 124 15.03 -24.74 -10.08
N GLN A 125 14.08 -24.33 -10.92
CA GLN A 125 13.08 -25.24 -11.51
C GLN A 125 12.83 -24.96 -13.01
N PRO A 126 13.80 -25.27 -13.89
CA PRO A 126 13.71 -24.96 -15.32
C PRO A 126 12.65 -25.79 -16.11
N ASN A 127 11.73 -26.49 -15.44
CA ASN A 127 11.04 -27.64 -16.02
C ASN A 127 9.60 -27.40 -16.53
N SER A 128 9.00 -26.21 -16.39
CA SER A 128 7.65 -26.01 -16.94
C SER A 128 7.29 -24.56 -17.26
N MET A 129 7.19 -24.25 -18.56
CA MET A 129 6.68 -22.99 -19.09
C MET A 129 5.24 -22.69 -18.63
N ALA A 130 4.44 -23.72 -18.33
CA ALA A 130 3.08 -23.54 -17.85
C ALA A 130 3.05 -22.95 -16.43
N VAL A 131 3.94 -23.40 -15.54
CA VAL A 131 4.06 -22.85 -14.18
C VAL A 131 4.53 -21.40 -14.23
N PHE A 132 5.41 -21.08 -15.17
CA PHE A 132 5.84 -19.71 -15.43
C PHE A 132 4.71 -18.81 -15.94
N ALA A 133 3.91 -19.28 -16.90
CA ALA A 133 2.76 -18.52 -17.40
C ALA A 133 1.71 -18.24 -16.31
N VAL A 134 1.40 -19.24 -15.47
CA VAL A 134 0.48 -19.07 -14.32
C VAL A 134 1.04 -18.09 -13.30
N PHE A 135 2.35 -18.15 -13.02
CA PHE A 135 3.02 -17.19 -12.14
C PHE A 135 2.93 -15.77 -12.68
N LEU A 136 3.30 -15.55 -13.96
CA LEU A 136 3.20 -14.23 -14.59
C LEU A 136 1.78 -13.68 -14.56
N ALA A 137 0.79 -14.50 -14.92
CA ALA A 137 -0.61 -14.08 -14.89
C ALA A 137 -1.04 -13.63 -13.48
N LYS A 138 -0.67 -14.42 -12.45
CA LYS A 138 -0.93 -14.07 -11.04
C LYS A 138 -0.28 -12.73 -10.65
N MET A 139 0.96 -12.50 -11.06
CA MET A 139 1.68 -11.26 -10.73
C MET A 139 1.12 -10.05 -11.46
N MET A 140 0.73 -10.18 -12.73
CA MET A 140 0.12 -9.09 -13.52
C MET A 140 -1.23 -8.66 -12.93
N VAL A 141 -2.09 -9.62 -12.56
CA VAL A 141 -3.36 -9.33 -11.88
C VAL A 141 -3.12 -8.60 -10.55
N LYS A 142 -2.14 -9.06 -9.77
CA LYS A 142 -1.75 -8.44 -8.51
C LYS A 142 -1.33 -6.97 -8.72
N ILE A 143 -0.46 -6.70 -9.70
CA ILE A 143 0.02 -5.34 -10.02
C ILE A 143 -1.13 -4.43 -10.49
N ILE A 144 -2.00 -4.90 -11.38
CA ILE A 144 -3.13 -4.10 -11.88
C ILE A 144 -4.08 -3.70 -10.74
N CYS A 145 -4.42 -4.65 -9.85
CA CYS A 145 -5.22 -4.36 -8.67
C CYS A 145 -4.54 -3.34 -7.75
N CYS A 146 -3.25 -3.52 -7.50
CA CYS A 146 -2.44 -2.62 -6.67
C CYS A 146 -2.40 -1.18 -7.20
N ILE A 147 -2.20 -1.00 -8.51
CA ILE A 147 -2.20 0.31 -9.17
C ILE A 147 -3.60 0.95 -9.08
N SER A 148 -4.66 0.17 -9.27
CA SER A 148 -6.04 0.67 -9.20
C SER A 148 -6.39 1.22 -7.82
N VAL A 149 -5.98 0.51 -6.76
CA VAL A 149 -6.15 0.95 -5.38
C VAL A 149 -5.34 2.22 -5.12
N LEU A 150 -4.07 2.26 -5.54
CA LEU A 150 -3.20 3.43 -5.35
C LEU A 150 -3.78 4.68 -6.05
N ASN A 151 -4.28 4.52 -7.27
CA ASN A 151 -4.89 5.62 -8.02
C ASN A 151 -6.13 6.18 -7.30
N THR A 152 -6.93 5.30 -6.68
CA THR A 152 -8.10 5.73 -5.88
C THR A 152 -7.68 6.54 -4.65
N TYR A 153 -6.59 6.15 -3.97
CA TYR A 153 -6.06 6.91 -2.84
C TYR A 153 -5.43 8.25 -3.27
N ALA A 154 -4.75 8.30 -4.42
CA ALA A 154 -4.15 9.51 -4.96
C ALA A 154 -5.22 10.55 -5.37
N ASP A 155 -6.26 10.11 -6.06
CA ASP A 155 -7.42 10.94 -6.44
C ASP A 155 -8.08 11.58 -5.21
N GLN A 156 -8.22 10.81 -4.13
CA GLN A 156 -8.76 11.31 -2.87
C GLN A 156 -7.88 12.32 -2.16
N HIS A 157 -6.57 12.10 -2.17
CA HIS A 157 -5.63 13.10 -1.65
C HIS A 157 -5.73 14.40 -2.45
N HIS A 158 -5.81 14.33 -3.78
CA HIS A 158 -5.97 15.51 -4.63
C HIS A 158 -7.29 16.24 -4.35
N HIS A 159 -8.40 15.51 -4.24
CA HIS A 159 -9.70 16.08 -3.89
C HIS A 159 -9.69 16.78 -2.53
N LEU A 160 -9.10 16.15 -1.50
CA LEU A 160 -8.99 16.73 -0.17
C LEU A 160 -8.05 17.94 -0.13
N SER A 161 -6.94 17.92 -0.87
CA SER A 161 -6.02 19.06 -0.99
C SER A 161 -6.69 20.26 -1.65
N THR A 162 -7.39 20.03 -2.76
CA THR A 162 -8.06 21.12 -3.51
C THR A 162 -9.18 21.76 -2.69
N CYS A 163 -9.98 20.94 -1.99
CA CYS A 163 -11.05 21.43 -1.12
C CYS A 163 -10.49 22.25 0.06
N ASN A 164 -9.35 21.83 0.63
CA ASN A 164 -8.71 22.54 1.73
C ASN A 164 -8.07 23.86 1.28
N ASP A 165 -7.55 23.93 0.06
CA ASP A 165 -7.04 25.18 -0.56
C ASP A 165 -8.17 26.17 -0.86
N GLU A 166 -9.33 25.69 -1.33
CA GLU A 166 -10.53 26.52 -1.56
C GLU A 166 -11.10 27.04 -0.24
N ASP A 167 -11.19 26.19 0.79
CA ASP A 167 -11.62 26.60 2.14
C ASP A 167 -10.65 27.64 2.73
N THR A 168 -9.33 27.44 2.58
CA THR A 168 -8.31 28.39 3.04
C THR A 168 -8.40 29.73 2.32
N ARG A 169 -8.53 29.72 0.99
CA ARG A 169 -8.71 30.95 0.19
C ARG A 169 -10.00 31.69 0.53
N SER A 170 -11.09 30.96 0.77
CA SER A 170 -12.36 31.57 1.17
C SER A 170 -12.29 32.21 2.56
N LEU A 171 -11.57 31.60 3.51
CA LEU A 171 -11.29 32.15 4.83
C LEU A 171 -10.35 33.37 4.78
N GLU A 172 -9.34 33.37 3.92
CA GLU A 172 -8.46 34.53 3.68
C GLU A 172 -9.21 35.70 3.05
N MET A 173 -10.14 35.42 2.13
CA MET A 173 -10.98 36.43 1.49
C MET A 173 -12.01 37.02 2.47
N LEU A 174 -12.68 36.18 3.28
CA LEU A 174 -13.57 36.62 4.35
C LEU A 174 -12.83 37.40 5.44
N GLY A 175 -11.62 36.98 5.81
CA GLY A 175 -10.78 37.69 6.77
C GLY A 175 -10.29 39.04 6.26
N SER A 176 -10.00 39.17 4.97
CA SER A 176 -9.68 40.47 4.35
C SER A 176 -10.88 41.40 4.35
N ASP A 177 -12.07 40.92 3.99
CA ASP A 177 -13.29 41.73 3.97
C ASP A 177 -13.67 42.23 5.38
N GLU A 178 -13.51 41.42 6.43
CA GLU A 178 -13.74 41.84 7.82
C GLU A 178 -12.74 42.89 8.31
N ILE A 179 -11.47 42.77 7.92
CA ILE A 179 -10.44 43.75 8.24
C ILE A 179 -10.74 45.07 7.52
N GLU A 180 -11.10 45.03 6.24
CA GLU A 180 -11.40 46.22 5.42
C GLU A 180 -12.65 46.96 5.94
N LEU A 181 -13.71 46.24 6.32
CA LEU A 181 -14.91 46.80 6.96
C LEU A 181 -14.64 47.42 8.34
N THR A 182 -13.68 46.87 9.08
CA THR A 182 -13.29 47.43 10.39
C THR A 182 -12.53 48.74 10.23
N TYR A 183 -11.66 48.87 9.22
CA TYR A 183 -10.97 50.13 8.93
C TYR A 183 -11.92 51.23 8.41
N GLN A 184 -12.96 50.86 7.66
CA GLN A 184 -13.93 51.82 7.13
C GLN A 184 -14.90 52.40 8.19
N ASN A 185 -15.16 51.66 9.27
CA ASN A 185 -15.99 52.13 10.39
C ASN A 185 -15.21 52.94 11.45
N LEU A 186 -13.89 53.04 11.32
CA LEU A 186 -13.00 53.78 12.22
C LEU A 186 -12.53 55.13 11.64
N SER A 187 -12.95 55.49 10.42
CA SER A 187 -12.74 56.80 9.77
C SER A 187 -14.00 57.65 9.77
#